data_AF-G7W122-F1
#
_entry.id   AF-G7W122-F1
#
_cell.length_a   1.000
_cell.length_b   1.000
_cell.length_c   1.000
_cell.angle_alpha   90.00
_cell.angle_beta   90.00
_cell.angle_gamma   90.00
#
_symmetry.space_group_name_H-M   'P 1'
#
loop_
_entity.id
_entity.type
_entity.pdbx_description
1 polymer ?
#
loop_
_entity_poly.entity_id
_entity_poly.type
_entity_poly.pdbx_seq_one_letter_code
_entity_poly.pdbx_strand_id
1 'polypeptide(L)'
;MGMFSRMAEQKIVEAMAKGEFDNLAGAGKPLVIEDLSHVPEELRMSYKILKNANILPEELQLQKECVQLRDLLHACHEAGERERQIGPT
;
A
#
# COMPACT_ATOMS: atom_id res chain seq x y z
N MET A 1 17.53 -29.09 -7.67
CA MET A 1 16.59 -28.24 -6.87
C MET A 1 17.37 -27.58 -5.74
N GLY A 2 17.45 -26.25 -5.70
CA GLY A 2 18.27 -25.52 -4.71
C GLY A 2 17.63 -25.42 -3.31
N MET A 3 18.40 -24.97 -2.31
CA MET A 3 17.96 -24.84 -0.91
C MET A 3 16.71 -23.94 -0.75
N PHE A 4 16.67 -22.81 -1.45
CA PHE A 4 15.52 -21.89 -1.42
C PHE A 4 14.23 -22.54 -1.93
N SER A 5 14.32 -23.36 -2.98
CA SER A 5 13.15 -24.06 -3.51
C SER A 5 12.58 -25.07 -2.52
N ARG A 6 13.44 -25.78 -1.76
CA ARG A 6 12.98 -26.69 -0.70
C ARG A 6 12.28 -25.96 0.45
N MET A 7 12.82 -24.81 0.87
CA MET A 7 12.19 -24.00 1.93
C MET A 7 10.84 -23.43 1.47
N ALA A 8 10.74 -22.98 0.23
CA ALA A 8 9.49 -22.49 -0.35
C ALA A 8 8.44 -23.61 -0.40
N GLU A 9 8.80 -24.79 -0.91
CA GLU A 9 7.92 -25.96 -0.97
C GLU A 9 7.37 -26.34 0.42
N GLN A 10 8.27 -26.41 1.40
CA GLN A 10 7.87 -26.76 2.77
C GLN A 10 6.85 -25.77 3.34
N LYS A 11 7.05 -24.46 3.15
CA LYS A 11 6.08 -23.44 3.59
C LYS A 11 4.73 -23.55 2.88
N ILE A 12 4.73 -23.86 1.58
CA ILE A 12 3.49 -24.04 0.81
C ILE A 12 2.71 -25.23 1.38
N VAL A 13 3.38 -26.36 1.63
CA VAL A 13 2.75 -27.55 2.22
C VAL A 13 2.20 -27.28 3.61
N GLU A 14 2.94 -26.57 4.46
CA GLU A 14 2.47 -26.18 5.79
C GLU A 14 1.23 -25.27 5.74
N ALA A 15 1.20 -24.30 4.83
CA ALA A 15 0.04 -23.42 4.64
C ALA A 15 -1.19 -24.17 4.10
N MET A 16 -0.98 -25.14 3.18
CA MET A 16 -2.05 -26.04 2.71
C MET A 16 -2.63 -26.88 3.85
N ALA A 17 -1.78 -27.47 4.69
CA ALA A 17 -2.23 -28.29 5.82
C ALA A 17 -3.03 -27.49 6.86
N LYS A 18 -2.75 -26.20 7.00
CA LYS A 18 -3.50 -25.27 7.87
C LYS A 18 -4.79 -24.73 7.26
N GLY A 19 -5.07 -25.04 5.99
CA GLY A 19 -6.21 -24.46 5.27
C GLY A 19 -6.06 -22.97 4.98
N GLU A 20 -4.84 -22.42 4.96
CA GLU A 20 -4.62 -20.98 4.69
C GLU A 20 -5.03 -20.58 3.25
N PHE A 21 -5.16 -21.56 2.36
CA PHE A 21 -5.69 -21.37 1.00
C PHE A 21 -7.21 -21.52 0.92
N ASP A 22 -7.87 -21.98 1.98
CA ASP A 22 -9.32 -22.12 2.02
C ASP A 22 -9.96 -20.73 2.22
N ASN A 23 -10.87 -20.34 1.32
CA ASN A 23 -11.57 -19.04 1.34
C ASN A 23 -10.68 -17.81 1.11
N LEU A 24 -9.63 -17.92 0.29
CA LEU A 24 -8.91 -16.74 -0.18
C LEU A 24 -9.86 -15.69 -0.78
N ALA A 25 -9.51 -14.42 -0.58
CA ALA A 25 -10.23 -13.32 -1.20
C ALA A 25 -10.24 -13.51 -2.73
N GLY A 26 -11.43 -13.70 -3.31
CA GLY A 26 -11.58 -13.96 -4.74
C GLY A 26 -11.62 -15.43 -5.14
N ALA A 27 -11.58 -16.38 -4.21
CA ALA A 27 -11.73 -17.81 -4.51
C ALA A 27 -13.03 -18.08 -5.29
N GLY A 28 -12.92 -18.78 -6.42
CA GLY A 28 -14.03 -19.09 -7.32
C GLY A 28 -14.57 -17.91 -8.14
N LYS A 29 -14.00 -16.71 -8.01
CA LYS A 29 -14.38 -15.53 -8.80
C LYS A 29 -13.38 -15.33 -9.95
N PRO A 30 -13.79 -14.66 -11.06
CA PRO A 30 -12.86 -14.25 -12.09
C PRO A 30 -11.70 -13.43 -11.51
N LEU A 31 -10.49 -13.68 -12.00
CA LEU A 31 -9.31 -12.92 -11.59
C LEU A 31 -9.49 -11.45 -12.02
N VAL A 32 -9.29 -10.53 -11.08
CA VAL A 32 -9.21 -9.10 -11.37
C VAL A 32 -7.83 -8.82 -11.95
N ILE A 33 -7.78 -8.53 -13.24
CA ILE A 33 -6.54 -8.15 -13.91
C ILE A 33 -6.33 -6.65 -13.67
N GLU A 34 -5.22 -6.32 -13.01
CA GLU A 34 -4.80 -4.94 -12.85
C GLU A 34 -4.48 -4.31 -14.22
N ASP A 35 -5.02 -3.14 -14.49
CA ASP A 35 -4.70 -2.37 -15.68
C ASP A 35 -3.30 -1.73 -15.55
N LEU A 36 -2.36 -2.26 -16.32
CA LEU A 36 -0.98 -1.78 -16.43
C LEU A 36 -0.67 -1.21 -17.82
N SER A 37 -1.71 -0.81 -18.57
CA SER A 37 -1.57 -0.22 -19.90
C SER A 37 -0.67 1.03 -19.93
N HIS A 38 -0.63 1.77 -18.82
CA HIS A 38 0.21 2.95 -18.60
C HIS A 38 1.68 2.63 -18.21
N VAL A 39 2.01 1.36 -17.96
CA VAL A 39 3.36 0.93 -17.56
C VAL A 39 4.03 0.19 -18.74
N PRO A 40 5.23 0.62 -19.17
CA PRO A 40 6.02 -0.11 -20.18
C PRO A 40 6.21 -1.57 -19.77
N GLU A 41 6.16 -2.49 -20.75
CA GLU A 41 6.11 -3.94 -20.50
C GLU A 41 7.28 -4.42 -19.64
N GLU A 42 8.48 -3.92 -19.95
CA GLU A 42 9.72 -4.21 -19.25
C GLU A 42 9.73 -3.73 -17.79
N LEU A 43 8.88 -2.75 -17.43
CA LEU A 43 8.80 -2.18 -16.08
C LEU A 43 7.66 -2.77 -15.24
N ARG A 44 6.70 -3.49 -15.85
CA ARG A 44 5.50 -3.98 -15.15
C ARG A 44 5.81 -4.87 -13.95
N MET A 45 6.81 -5.75 -14.07
CA MET A 45 7.18 -6.66 -12.98
C MET A 45 7.76 -5.88 -11.78
N SER A 46 8.70 -4.96 -12.05
CA SER A 46 9.29 -4.10 -11.03
C SER A 46 8.24 -3.23 -10.34
N TYR A 47 7.32 -2.64 -11.11
CA TYR A 47 6.18 -1.89 -10.57
C TYR A 47 5.31 -2.74 -9.64
N LYS A 48 4.93 -3.95 -10.05
CA LYS A 48 4.16 -4.88 -9.22
C LYS A 48 4.87 -5.25 -7.91
N ILE A 49 6.17 -5.52 -7.97
CA ILE A 49 6.96 -5.86 -6.77
C ILE A 49 6.94 -4.70 -5.77
N LEU A 50 7.19 -3.47 -6.23
CA LEU A 50 7.18 -2.27 -5.38
C LEU A 50 5.80 -2.01 -4.78
N LYS A 51 4.75 -2.08 -5.62
CA LYS A 51 3.36 -1.93 -5.17
C LYS A 51 2.98 -2.94 -4.10
N ASN A 52 3.32 -4.22 -4.30
CA ASN A 52 3.03 -5.29 -3.34
C ASN A 52 3.82 -5.13 -2.02
N ALA A 53 4.99 -4.50 -2.08
CA ALA A 53 5.79 -4.17 -0.90
C ALA A 53 5.30 -2.90 -0.16
N ASN A 54 4.20 -2.28 -0.61
CA ASN A 54 3.71 -0.98 -0.15
C ASN A 54 4.76 0.15 -0.28
N ILE A 55 5.67 0.04 -1.25
CA ILE A 55 6.65 1.08 -1.54
C ILE A 55 5.99 2.10 -2.46
N LEU A 56 5.79 3.33 -1.97
CA LEU A 56 5.33 4.43 -2.80
C LEU A 56 6.50 4.96 -3.66
N PRO A 57 6.28 5.20 -4.97
CA PRO A 57 7.16 6.04 -5.76
C PRO A 57 7.41 7.40 -5.09
N GLU A 58 8.59 7.97 -5.30
CA GLU A 58 9.02 9.22 -4.67
C GLU A 58 8.04 10.37 -4.94
N GLU A 59 7.49 10.44 -6.15
CA GLU A 59 6.55 11.48 -6.56
C GLU A 59 5.25 11.44 -5.74
N LEU A 60 4.75 10.23 -5.46
CA LEU A 60 3.54 10.04 -4.64
C LEU A 60 3.83 10.26 -3.16
N GLN A 61 5.05 9.95 -2.71
CA GLN A 61 5.50 10.23 -1.34
C GLN A 61 5.55 11.75 -1.10
N LEU A 62 6.13 12.51 -2.02
CA LEU A 62 6.14 13.99 -1.98
C LEU A 62 4.73 14.56 -2.01
N GLN A 63 3.85 14.02 -2.86
CA GLN A 63 2.45 14.47 -2.91
C GLN A 63 1.73 14.25 -1.58
N LYS A 64 1.94 13.09 -0.95
CA LYS A 64 1.40 12.78 0.38
C LYS A 64 1.89 13.77 1.43
N GLU A 65 3.19 14.09 1.43
CA GLU A 65 3.78 15.09 2.33
C GLU A 65 3.18 16.48 2.12
N CYS A 66 2.97 16.90 0.87
CA CYS A 66 2.31 18.18 0.56
C CYS A 66 0.86 18.24 1.06
N VAL A 67 0.12 17.13 1.04
CA VAL A 67 -1.23 17.05 1.63
C VAL A 67 -1.15 17.19 3.15
N GLN A 68 -0.29 16.40 3.81
CA GLN A 68 -0.12 16.44 5.25
C GLN A 68 0.29 17.82 5.77
N LEU A 69 1.22 18.49 5.08
CA LEU A 69 1.63 19.85 5.43
C LEU A 69 0.47 20.85 5.32
N ARG A 70 -0.38 20.73 4.31
CA ARG A 70 -1.58 21.58 4.17
C ARG A 70 -2.57 21.34 5.30
N ASP A 71 -2.82 20.08 5.66
CA ASP A 71 -3.72 19.73 6.74
C ASP A 71 -3.23 20.29 8.09
N LEU A 72 -1.92 20.20 8.34
CA LEU A 72 -1.29 20.79 9.53
C LEU A 72 -1.41 22.31 9.54
N LEU A 73 -1.14 22.98 8.41
CA LEU A 73 -1.31 24.43 8.29
C LEU A 73 -2.75 24.85 8.57
N HIS A 74 -3.73 24.12 8.05
CA HIS A 74 -5.15 24.37 8.28
C HIS A 74 -5.52 24.21 9.75
N ALA A 75 -5.08 23.13 10.39
CA ALA A 75 -5.31 22.89 11.81
C ALA A 75 -4.71 23.99 12.70
N CYS A 76 -3.49 24.46 12.39
CA CYS A 76 -2.85 25.57 13.09
C CYS A 76 -3.63 26.89 12.91
N HIS A 77 -4.12 27.17 11.71
CA HIS A 77 -4.93 28.35 11.44
C HIS A 77 -6.23 28.34 12.26
N GLU A 78 -6.98 27.24 12.23
CA GLU A 78 -8.21 27.09 13.02
C GLU A 78 -7.97 27.18 14.53
N ALA A 79 -6.86 26.66 15.04
CA ALA A 79 -6.50 26.76 16.45
C ALA A 79 -6.23 28.22 16.84
N GLY A 80 -5.49 28.96 16.02
CA GLY A 80 -5.21 30.38 16.25
C GLY A 80 -6.45 31.28 16.12
N GLU A 81 -7.37 30.95 15.20
CA GLU A 81 -8.66 31.65 15.10
C GLU A 81 -9.55 31.37 16.32
N ARG A 82 -9.56 30.14 16.82
CA ARG A 82 -10.24 29.78 18.07
C ARG A 82 -9.69 30.57 19.24
N GLU A 83 -8.37 30.60 19.45
CA GLU A 83 -7.74 31.37 20.54
C GLU A 83 -8.07 32.87 20.50
N ARG A 84 -8.14 33.49 19.32
CA ARG A 84 -8.51 34.91 19.18
C ARG A 84 -9.98 35.19 19.50
N GLN A 85 -10.88 34.23 19.27
CA GLN A 85 -12.30 34.36 19.62
C GLN A 85 -12.56 34.23 21.12
N ILE A 86 -11.60 33.71 21.91
CA ILE A 86 -11.68 33.58 23.37
C ILE A 86 -10.96 34.72 24.12
N GLY A 87 -10.76 35.87 23.47
CA GLY A 87 -10.08 37.05 24.03
C GLY A 87 -10.59 37.47 25.43
N PRO A 88 -9.74 38.13 26.23
CA PRO A 88 -9.72 38.02 27.69
C PRO A 88 -10.97 38.61 28.34
N THR A 89 -11.54 37.85 29.27
CA THR A 89 -12.47 38.36 30.29
C THR A 89 -11.83 39.47 31.13
#